data_AF-A0A106BXK4-F1
#
_entry.id   AF-A0A106BXK4-F1
#
_cell.length_a   1.000
_cell.length_b   1.000
_cell.length_c   1.000
_cell.angle_alpha   90.00
_cell.angle_beta   90.00
_cell.angle_gamma   90.00
#
_symmetry.space_group_name_H-M   'P 1'
#
loop_
_entity.id
_entity.type
_entity.pdbx_description
1 polymer ?
#
loop_
_entity_poly.entity_id
_entity_poly.type
_entity_poly.pdbx_seq_one_letter_code
_entity_poly.pdbx_strand_id
1 'polypeptide(L)'
;MENLIPAITNAINNLADEFTTHELIIQVAKSEQHAYIQALHDHLESEKPFQSLHSKIGKFLAQSNHLVNSAGSKRDVDIFGQSSDNAIWKKSA
;
A
#
# COMPACT_ATOMS: atom_id res chain seq x y z
N MET A 1 -11.37 -3.09 -4.68
CA MET A 1 -10.02 -3.46 -5.19
C MET A 1 -9.82 -3.17 -6.66
N GLU A 2 -10.84 -3.35 -7.51
CA GLU A 2 -10.72 -3.22 -8.98
C GLU A 2 -10.12 -1.87 -9.42
N ASN A 3 -10.60 -0.75 -8.85
CA ASN A 3 -10.06 0.59 -9.14
C ASN A 3 -8.72 0.88 -8.45
N LEU A 4 -8.34 0.09 -7.45
CA LEU A 4 -7.14 0.34 -6.64
C LEU A 4 -5.90 -0.34 -7.25
N ILE A 5 -6.06 -1.44 -7.97
CA ILE A 5 -4.93 -2.17 -8.55
C ILE A 5 -4.14 -1.29 -9.55
N PRO A 6 -4.77 -0.61 -10.54
CA PRO A 6 -4.03 0.29 -11.42
C PRO A 6 -3.34 1.43 -10.66
N ALA A 7 -4.01 1.99 -9.65
CA ALA A 7 -3.46 3.03 -8.79
C ALA A 7 -2.23 2.56 -8.00
N ILE A 8 -2.24 1.32 -7.48
CA ILE A 8 -1.09 0.71 -6.82
C ILE A 8 0.08 0.58 -7.81
N THR A 9 -0.15 0.05 -9.01
CA THR A 9 0.90 -0.10 -10.02
C THR A 9 1.52 1.25 -10.40
N ASN A 10 0.70 2.28 -10.62
CA ASN A 10 1.17 3.65 -10.88
C ASN A 10 1.99 4.20 -9.71
N ALA A 11 1.54 3.99 -8.48
CA ALA A 11 2.24 4.44 -7.29
C ALA A 11 3.61 3.75 -7.12
N ILE A 12 3.68 2.43 -7.36
CA ILE A 12 4.94 1.67 -7.31
C ILE A 12 5.96 2.24 -8.29
N ASN A 13 5.55 2.60 -9.51
CA ASN A 13 6.46 3.19 -10.50
C ASN A 13 7.10 4.50 -10.02
N ASN A 14 6.40 5.27 -9.18
CA ASN A 14 6.86 6.55 -8.65
C ASN A 14 7.62 6.47 -7.32
N LEU A 15 7.69 5.29 -6.69
CA LEU A 15 8.44 5.09 -5.45
C LEU A 15 9.93 4.82 -5.71
N ALA A 16 10.74 4.84 -4.65
CA ALA A 16 12.09 4.30 -4.69
C ALA A 16 12.09 2.79 -5.02
N ASP A 17 13.24 2.25 -5.39
CA ASP A 17 13.40 0.81 -5.71
C ASP A 17 12.96 -0.09 -4.54
N GLU A 18 13.15 0.39 -3.31
CA GLU A 18 12.68 -0.23 -2.08
C GLU A 18 11.71 0.71 -1.35
N PHE A 19 10.59 0.17 -0.89
CA PHE A 19 9.54 0.92 -0.20
C PHE A 19 8.72 0.02 0.74
N THR A 20 7.96 0.61 1.63
CA THR A 20 7.05 -0.06 2.56
C THR A 20 5.60 0.02 2.11
N THR A 21 4.76 -0.82 2.71
CA THR A 21 3.30 -0.70 2.54
C THR A 21 2.78 0.70 2.93
N HIS A 22 3.34 1.35 3.96
CA HIS A 22 2.95 2.72 4.31
C HIS A 22 3.38 3.75 3.26
N GLU A 23 4.64 3.71 2.81
CA GLU A 23 5.13 4.59 1.74
C GLU A 23 4.27 4.44 0.47
N LEU A 24 3.88 3.20 0.12
CA LEU A 24 2.97 2.95 -0.98
C LEU A 24 1.57 3.55 -0.76
N ILE A 25 0.95 3.32 0.40
CA ILE A 25 -0.38 3.85 0.69
C ILE A 25 -0.37 5.39 0.66
N ILE A 26 0.67 6.01 1.21
CA ILE A 26 0.84 7.47 1.17
C ILE A 26 0.97 7.95 -0.28
N GLN A 27 1.72 7.25 -1.11
CA GLN A 27 1.84 7.61 -2.53
C GLN A 27 0.49 7.49 -3.25
N VAL A 28 -0.24 6.38 -3.07
CA VAL A 28 -1.59 6.20 -3.63
C VAL A 28 -2.54 7.29 -3.14
N ALA A 29 -2.53 7.62 -1.84
CA ALA A 29 -3.35 8.67 -1.26
C ALA A 29 -3.03 10.06 -1.83
N LYS A 30 -1.77 10.32 -2.23
CA LYS A 30 -1.36 11.59 -2.83
C LYS A 30 -1.68 11.69 -4.31
N SER A 31 -1.31 10.68 -5.11
CA SER A 31 -1.40 10.74 -6.58
C SER A 31 -2.69 10.16 -7.16
N GLU A 32 -3.37 9.27 -6.43
CA GLU A 32 -4.54 8.51 -6.91
C GLU A 32 -5.72 8.65 -5.93
N GLN A 33 -6.00 9.89 -5.50
CA GLN A 33 -6.93 10.23 -4.42
C GLN A 33 -8.30 9.57 -4.56
N HIS A 34 -8.90 9.61 -5.76
CA HIS A 34 -10.23 9.04 -5.98
C HIS A 34 -10.24 7.53 -5.73
N ALA A 35 -9.26 6.80 -6.27
CA ALA A 35 -9.14 5.36 -6.05
C ALA A 35 -8.87 5.03 -4.57
N TYR A 36 -8.06 5.83 -3.90
CA TYR A 36 -7.79 5.69 -2.47
C TYR A 36 -9.05 5.88 -1.62
N ILE A 37 -9.80 6.97 -1.83
CA ILE A 37 -11.03 7.27 -1.08
C ILE A 37 -12.09 6.20 -1.33
N GLN A 38 -12.28 5.77 -2.58
CA GLN A 38 -13.21 4.68 -2.89
C GLN A 38 -12.79 3.38 -2.19
N ALA A 39 -11.50 3.05 -2.20
CA ALA A 39 -11.01 1.86 -1.51
C ALA A 39 -11.20 1.93 0.01
N LEU A 40 -11.11 3.10 0.63
CA LEU A 40 -11.48 3.27 2.05
C LEU A 40 -12.99 3.11 2.27
N HIS A 41 -13.80 3.68 1.36
CA HIS A 41 -15.27 3.58 1.42
C HIS A 41 -15.76 2.13 1.31
N ASP A 42 -15.11 1.29 0.49
CA ASP A 42 -15.41 -0.15 0.39
C ASP A 42 -15.22 -0.90 1.73
N HIS A 43 -14.60 -0.25 2.72
CA HIS A 43 -14.31 -0.78 4.05
C HIS A 43 -15.02 -0.02 5.17
N LEU A 44 -16.07 0.75 4.86
CA LEU A 44 -16.78 1.61 5.81
C LEU A 44 -17.33 0.86 7.02
N GLU A 45 -17.75 -0.40 6.84
CA GLU A 45 -18.26 -1.27 7.92
C GLU A 45 -17.18 -1.78 8.88
N SER A 46 -15.90 -1.54 8.58
CA SER A 46 -14.81 -1.86 9.50
C SER A 46 -14.62 -0.73 10.50
N GLU A 47 -14.47 -1.08 11.78
CA GLU A 47 -14.05 -0.13 12.83
C GLU A 47 -12.75 0.60 12.47
N LYS A 48 -11.91 -0.01 11.63
CA LYS A 48 -10.63 0.55 11.17
C LYS A 48 -10.47 0.32 9.66
N PRO A 49 -11.12 1.17 8.82
CA PRO A 49 -11.09 1.01 7.37
C PRO A 49 -9.67 1.02 6.80
N PHE A 50 -8.82 1.92 7.32
CA PHE A 50 -7.41 1.99 6.93
C PHE A 50 -6.65 0.70 7.21
N GLN A 51 -6.78 0.12 8.41
CA GLN A 51 -6.06 -1.12 8.76
C GLN A 51 -6.54 -2.31 7.90
N SER A 52 -7.83 -2.31 7.57
CA SER A 52 -8.41 -3.32 6.68
C SER A 52 -7.88 -3.19 5.25
N LEU A 53 -7.77 -1.96 4.75
CA LEU A 53 -7.19 -1.66 3.44
C LEU A 53 -5.69 -1.98 3.41
N HIS A 54 -4.93 -1.57 4.43
CA HIS A 54 -3.50 -1.87 4.59
C HIS A 54 -3.23 -3.36 4.51
N SER A 55 -4.02 -4.16 5.25
CA SER A 55 -3.90 -5.62 5.22
C SER A 55 -4.18 -6.21 3.84
N LYS A 56 -5.17 -5.67 3.11
CA LYS A 56 -5.47 -6.11 1.73
C LYS A 56 -4.35 -5.76 0.76
N ILE A 57 -3.77 -4.58 0.87
CA ILE A 57 -2.63 -4.16 0.03
C ILE A 57 -1.42 -5.04 0.31
N GLY A 58 -1.08 -5.28 1.58
CA GLY A 58 0.02 -6.17 1.93
C GLY A 58 -0.15 -7.59 1.38
N LYS A 59 -1.36 -8.15 1.47
CA LYS A 59 -1.69 -9.46 0.87
C LYS A 59 -1.56 -9.45 -0.65
N PHE A 60 -2.04 -8.39 -1.31
CA PHE A 60 -1.92 -8.23 -2.75
C PHE A 60 -0.45 -8.19 -3.20
N LEU A 61 0.40 -7.42 -2.51
CA LEU A 61 1.84 -7.36 -2.81
C LEU A 61 2.53 -8.71 -2.61
N ALA A 62 2.21 -9.42 -1.52
CA ALA A 62 2.74 -10.76 -1.26
C ALA A 62 2.38 -11.79 -2.35
N GLN A 63 1.30 -11.56 -3.09
CA GLN A 63 0.84 -12.42 -4.19
C GLN A 63 1.31 -11.93 -5.57
N SER A 64 1.97 -10.77 -5.63
CA SER A 64 2.32 -10.07 -6.87
C SER A 64 3.82 -10.03 -7.12
N ASN A 65 4.46 -11.20 -7.17
CA ASN A 65 5.92 -11.34 -7.40
C ASN A 65 6.39 -10.73 -8.74
N HIS A 66 5.47 -10.52 -9.68
CA HIS A 66 5.74 -9.83 -10.95
C HIS A 66 5.86 -8.30 -10.78
N LEU A 67 5.39 -7.73 -9.67
CA LEU A 67 5.50 -6.30 -9.35
C LEU A 67 6.60 -6.03 -8.31
N VAL A 68 6.65 -6.85 -7.26
CA VAL A 68 7.56 -6.65 -6.14
C VAL A 68 8.02 -7.97 -5.53
N ASN A 69 9.16 -7.93 -4.84
CA ASN A 69 9.67 -9.02 -4.01
C ASN A 69 9.81 -8.54 -2.56
N SER A 70 9.56 -9.43 -1.60
CA SER A 70 9.79 -9.13 -0.18
C SER A 70 11.29 -8.98 0.10
N ALA A 71 11.67 -7.89 0.76
CA ALA A 71 13.06 -7.53 1.08
C ALA A 71 13.31 -7.37 2.59
N GLY A 72 12.41 -7.89 3.43
CA GLY A 72 12.51 -7.84 4.89
C GLY A 72 11.47 -6.92 5.53
N SER A 73 11.82 -6.31 6.66
CA SER A 73 10.94 -5.38 7.37
C SER A 73 11.72 -4.22 8.00
N LYS A 74 11.13 -3.03 8.01
CA LYS A 74 11.62 -1.86 8.78
C LYS A 74 10.47 -1.25 9.57
N ARG A 75 10.84 -0.56 10.65
CA ARG A 75 9.92 0.32 11.36
C ARG A 75 9.74 1.62 10.57
N ASP A 76 8.51 2.01 10.35
CA ASP A 76 8.13 3.25 9.67
C ASP A 76 6.88 3.87 10.32
N VAL A 77 6.31 4.91 9.70
CA VAL A 77 5.13 5.63 10.19
C VAL A 77 4.03 5.65 9.14
N ASP A 78 2.79 5.41 9.56
CA ASP A 78 1.63 5.48 8.68
C ASP A 78 1.13 6.91 8.45
N ILE A 79 0.05 7.05 7.66
CA ILE A 79 -0.56 8.35 7.35
C ILE A 79 -1.15 9.07 8.58
N PHE A 80 -1.36 8.36 9.70
CA PHE A 80 -1.84 8.91 10.97
C PHE A 80 -0.70 9.14 11.98
N GLY A 81 0.55 8.95 11.57
CA GLY A 81 1.73 9.10 12.43
C GLY A 81 1.94 7.94 13.41
N GLN A 82 1.26 6.80 13.22
CA GLN A 82 1.45 5.61 14.04
C GLN A 82 2.64 4.81 13.52
N SER A 83 3.55 4.42 14.45
CA SER A 83 4.74 3.66 14.09
C SER A 83 4.59 2.16 14.34
N SER A 84 4.92 1.36 13.34
CA SER A 84 4.91 -0.11 13.40
C SER A 84 5.96 -0.72 12.46
N ASP A 85 6.25 -2.01 12.64
CA ASP A 85 7.11 -2.75 11.71
C ASP A 85 6.31 -3.12 10.45
N ASN A 86 6.86 -2.78 9.28
CA ASN A 86 6.24 -3.02 7.99
C ASN A 86 7.17 -3.75 7.03
N ALA A 87 6.58 -4.55 6.16
CA ALA A 87 7.29 -5.24 5.10
C ALA A 87 7.94 -4.22 4.15
N ILE A 88 9.20 -4.47 3.81
CA ILE A 88 9.91 -3.80 2.73
C ILE A 88 9.66 -4.60 1.45
N TRP A 89 9.29 -3.88 0.42
CA TRP A 89 9.07 -4.37 -0.94
C TRP A 89 10.13 -3.78 -1.85
N LYS A 90 10.73 -4.63 -2.66
CA LYS A 90 11.64 -4.23 -3.73
C LYS A 90 10.95 -4.40 -5.07
N LYS A 91 11.03 -3.44 -5.97
CA LYS A 91 10.46 -3.57 -7.32
C LYS A 91 11.04 -4.79 -8.03
N SER A 92 10.19 -5.50 -8.76
CA SER A 92 10.65 -6.54 -9.69
C SER A 92 11.33 -5.87 -10.89
N ALA A 93 12.43 -6.46 -11.34
CA ALA A 93 13.20 -5.98 -12.50
C ALA A 93 12.47 -6.19 -13.82
#